data_AF-D4MPI2-F1
#
_entry.id   AF-D4MPI2-F1
#
_cell.length_a   1.000
_cell.length_b   1.000
_cell.length_c   1.000
_cell.angle_alpha   90.00
_cell.angle_beta   90.00
_cell.angle_gamma   90.00
#
_symmetry.space_group_name_H-M   'P 1'
#
loop_
_entity.id
_entity.type
_entity.pdbx_description
1 polymer ?
#
loop_
_entity_poly.entity_id
_entity_poly.type
_entity_poly.pdbx_seq_one_letter_code
_entity_poly.pdbx_strand_id
1 'polypeptide(L)' 'MSEKTKKPFKMPHTFVIIFTIILAAVALTWIIPAGEYARFENAEGIKVIDPSQFSYIARTPVNPLLIPL' A
#
# COMPACT_ATOMS: atom_id res chain seq x y z
N MET A 1 -31.82 -21.72 -31.48
CA MET A 1 -31.87 -20.78 -30.34
C MET A 1 -30.53 -20.93 -29.63
N SER A 2 -29.66 -19.92 -29.67
CA SER A 2 -28.24 -20.06 -29.28
C SER A 2 -28.10 -19.99 -27.76
N GLU A 3 -27.77 -21.11 -27.11
CA GLU A 3 -27.40 -21.13 -25.69
C GLU A 3 -26.03 -20.45 -25.51
N LYS A 4 -26.01 -19.28 -24.85
CA LYS A 4 -24.77 -18.68 -24.36
C LYS A 4 -24.32 -19.47 -23.13
N THR A 5 -23.38 -20.39 -23.33
CA THR A 5 -22.67 -21.06 -22.25
C THR A 5 -21.93 -19.99 -21.43
N LYS A 6 -22.43 -19.70 -20.23
CA LYS A 6 -21.78 -18.79 -19.28
C LYS A 6 -20.48 -19.46 -18.85
N LYS A 7 -19.34 -18.99 -19.37
CA LYS A 7 -18.01 -19.49 -18.99
C LYS A 7 -17.93 -19.51 -17.46
N PRO A 8 -17.60 -20.64 -16.82
CA PRO A 8 -17.38 -20.66 -15.39
C PRO A 8 -16.22 -19.69 -15.11
N PHE A 9 -16.48 -18.73 -14.23
CA PHE A 9 -15.47 -17.80 -13.76
C PHE A 9 -14.38 -18.64 -13.06
N LYS A 10 -13.34 -19.02 -13.81
CA LYS A 10 -12.15 -19.64 -13.24
C LYS A 10 -11.58 -18.60 -12.30
N MET A 11 -11.67 -18.87 -11.01
CA MET A 11 -11.09 -18.01 -9.99
C MET A 11 -9.62 -17.83 -10.38
N PRO A 12 -9.19 -16.61 -10.72
CA PRO A 12 -7.82 -16.39 -11.15
C PRO A 12 -6.92 -16.84 -10.01
N HIS A 13 -5.81 -17.48 -10.36
CA HIS A 13 -4.86 -18.01 -9.39
C HIS A 13 -4.59 -16.96 -8.30
N THR A 14 -4.52 -17.36 -7.03
CA THR A 14 -4.34 -16.44 -5.89
C THR A 14 -3.23 -15.40 -6.12
N PHE A 15 -2.15 -15.78 -6.81
CA PHE A 15 -1.09 -14.87 -7.23
C PHE A 15 -1.56 -13.70 -8.09
N VAL A 16 -2.48 -13.91 -9.02
CA VAL A 16 -3.04 -12.84 -9.87
C VAL A 16 -3.83 -11.85 -9.04
N ILE A 17 -4.62 -12.33 -8.07
CA ILE A 17 -5.38 -11.47 -7.16
C ILE A 17 -4.43 -10.61 -6.33
N ILE A 18 -3.43 -11.24 -5.70
CA ILE A 18 -2.42 -10.54 -4.89
C ILE A 18 -1.66 -9.52 -5.74
N PHE A 19 -1.22 -9.91 -6.94
CA PHE A 19 -0.51 -9.02 -7.86
C PHE A 19 -1.36 -7.78 -8.23
N THR A 20 -2.66 -7.98 -8.48
CA THR A 20 -3.57 -6.87 -8.80
C THR A 20 -3.72 -5.91 -7.61
N ILE A 21 -3.79 -6.44 -6.38
CA ILE A 21 -3.84 -5.63 -5.14
C ILE A 21 -2.54 -4.84 -4.94
N ILE A 22 -1.38 -5.47 -5.17
CA ILE A 22 -0.07 -4.82 -5.07
C ILE A 22 0.01 -3.65 -6.06
N LEU A 23 -0.37 -3.86 -7.33
CA LEU A 23 -0.38 -2.79 -8.33
C LEU A 23 -1.29 -1.63 -7.92
N ALA A 24 -2.49 -1.93 -7.40
CA ALA A 24 -3.40 -0.90 -6.90
C ALA A 24 -2.81 -0.13 -5.70
N ALA A 25 -2.19 -0.82 -4.74
CA ALA A 25 -1.55 -0.19 -3.59
C ALA A 25 -0.39 0.73 -4.00
N VAL A 26 0.45 0.28 -4.93
CA VAL A 26 1.57 1.08 -5.47
C VAL A 26 1.03 2.32 -6.18
N ALA A 27 -0.04 2.18 -6.98
CA ALA A 27 -0.70 3.31 -7.62
C ALA A 27 -1.12 4.40 -6.61
N LEU A 28 -1.67 3.97 -5.46
CA LEU A 28 -2.08 4.86 -4.39
C LEU A 28 -0.90 5.59 -3.72
N THR A 29 0.32 5.01 -3.70
CA THR A 29 1.50 5.67 -3.12
C THR A 29 1.95 6.93 -3.87
N TRP A 30 1.55 7.09 -5.15
CA TRP A 30 1.81 8.32 -5.90
C TRP A 30 0.76 9.40 -5.66
N ILE A 31 -0.45 9.02 -5.27
CA ILE A 31 -1.59 9.92 -5.06
C ILE A 31 -1.58 10.45 -3.62
N ILE A 32 -1.32 9.58 -2.65
CA ILE A 32 -1.37 9.90 -1.22
C ILE A 32 -0.03 10.49 -0.77
N PRO A 33 0.01 11.69 -0.16
CA PRO A 33 1.23 12.27 0.36
C PRO A 33 1.77 11.45 1.54
N ALA A 34 3.10 11.36 1.62
CA ALA A 34 3.77 10.74 2.76
C ALA A 34 3.68 11.67 3.98
N GLY A 35 3.42 11.09 5.15
CA GLY A 35 3.37 11.81 6.41
C GLY A 35 4.01 10.99 7.52
N GLU A 36 4.62 11.69 8.47
CA GLU A 36 5.29 11.10 9.62
C GLU A 36 4.89 11.85 10.90
N TYR A 37 4.79 11.11 12.00
CA TYR A 37 4.63 11.68 13.33
C TYR A 37 5.99 11.86 13.99
N ALA A 38 6.21 13.01 14.61
CA ALA A 38 7.44 13.27 15.35
C ALA A 38 7.64 12.25 16.48
N ARG A 39 8.87 11.78 16.65
CA ARG A 39 9.27 10.89 17.74
C ARG A 39 10.18 11.66 18.68
N PHE A 40 9.86 11.65 19.97
CA PHE A 40 10.71 12.24 21.00
C PHE A 40 11.13 11.17 22.01
N GLU A 41 12.27 11.39 22.65
CA GLU A 41 12.75 10.52 23.73
C GLU A 41 12.10 10.98 25.03
N ASN A 42 11.36 10.10 25.70
CA ASN A 42 10.79 10.39 27.01
C ASN A 42 11.90 10.40 28.08
N ALA A 43 11.57 10.84 29.29
CA ALA A 43 12.53 10.89 30.40
C ALA A 43 13.11 9.50 30.81
N GLU A 44 12.55 8.42 30.29
CA GLU A 44 12.96 7.03 30.52
C GLU A 44 13.78 6.44 29.36
N GLY A 45 14.15 7.26 28.36
CA GLY A 45 14.95 6.83 27.19
C GLY A 45 14.16 6.09 26.11
N ILE A 46 12.83 6.10 26.19
CA ILE A 46 11.94 5.43 25.23
C ILE A 46 11.51 6.43 24.15
N LYS A 47 11.68 6.06 22.88
CA LYS A 47 11.17 6.85 21.75
C LYS A 47 9.66 6.71 21.65
N VAL A 48 8.94 7.74 22.08
CA VAL A 48 7.48 7.83 22.03
C VAL A 48 7.07 8.71 20.86
N ILE A 49 5.97 8.33 20.20
CA ILE A 49 5.39 9.10 19.09
C ILE A 49 4.51 10.20 19.68
N ASP A 50 4.67 11.45 19.23
CA ASP A 50 3.75 12.54 19.57
C ASP A 50 2.57 12.56 18.59
N PRO A 51 1.35 12.19 19.03
CA PRO A 51 0.17 12.17 18.17
C PRO A 51 -0.31 13.58 17.76
N SER A 52 0.15 14.64 18.42
CA SER A 52 -0.21 16.02 18.11
C SER A 52 0.63 16.64 16.99
N GLN A 53 1.77 16.02 16.65
CA GLN A 53 2.74 16.55 15.70
C GLN A 53 2.84 15.68 14.44
N PHE A 54 1.83 15.79 13.59
CA PHE A 54 1.85 15.22 12.24
C PHE A 54 2.50 16.20 11.25
N SER A 55 3.48 15.73 10.47
CA SER A 55 4.13 16.51 9.41
C SER A 55 4.14 15.75 8.09
N TYR A 56 3.81 16.44 7.00
CA TYR A 56 3.99 15.89 5.66
C TYR A 56 5.46 15.93 5.28
N ILE A 57 5.98 14.82 4.76
CA ILE A 57 7.37 14.68 4.31
C ILE A 57 7.45 14.65 2.78
N ALA A 58 8.68 14.64 2.26
CA ALA A 58 8.90 14.43 0.84
C ALA A 58 8.23 13.12 0.37
N ARG A 59 7.53 13.16 -0.77
CA ARG A 59 6.88 11.97 -1.31
C ARG A 59 7.94 10.89 -1.59
N THR A 60 7.77 9.72 -0.98
CA THR A 60 8.57 8.52 -1.23
C THR A 60 7.71 7.48 -1.94
N PRO A 61 7.36 7.70 -3.23
CA PRO A 61 6.56 6.74 -3.96
C PRO A 61 7.31 5.42 -4.13
N VAL A 62 6.58 4.30 -4.05
CA VAL A 62 7.17 2.97 -4.21
C VAL A 62 7.38 2.68 -5.69
N ASN A 63 8.58 2.26 -6.08
CA ASN A 63 8.86 1.85 -7.45
C ASN A 63 8.39 0.39 -7.66
N PRO A 64 7.43 0.13 -8.58
CA PRO A 64 6.95 -1.23 -8.83
C PRO A 64 8.03 -2.22 -9.24
N LEU A 65 9.11 -1.75 -9.87
CA LEU A 65 10.19 -2.60 -10.39
C LEU A 65 11.17 -3.07 -9.30
N LEU A 66 11.15 -2.44 -8.12
CA LEU A 66 12.02 -2.80 -7.00
C LEU A 66 11.33 -3.74 -6.00
N ILE A 67 10.09 -4.14 -6.27
CA ILE A 67 9.35 -5.06 -5.41
C ILE A 67 9.90 -6.48 -5.63
N PRO A 68 10.48 -7.13 -4.62
CA PRO A 68 10.84 -8.54 -4.74
C PRO A 68 9.55 -9.36 -4.88
N LEU A 69 9.37 -9.99 -6.05
CA LEU A 69 8.25 -10.88 -6.39
C LEU A 69 8.58 -12.33 -6.03
#